data_AF-A0A8S8Y1L3-F1
#
_entry.id   AF-A0A8S8Y1L3-F1
#
_cell.length_a   1.000
_cell.length_b   1.000
_cell.length_c   1.000
_cell.angle_alpha   90.00
_cell.angle_beta   90.00
_cell.angle_gamma   90.00
#
_symmetry.space_group_name_H-M   'P 1'
#
loop_
_entity.id
_entity.type
_entity.pdbx_description
1 polymer ?
#
loop_
_entity_poly.entity_id
_entity_poly.type
_entity_poly.pdbx_seq_one_letter_code
_entity_poly.pdbx_strand_id
1 'polypeptide(L)'
;MKSKGYRLVSDGTDNHLMLVDLRDVVPDNTGKEVAFWLEKAGMIANHNGIPKDPRPPMQTSGIRLGTPAVTTRNMGVKEMEKIAEWIDRVIVSKGDSKVQEEVKNEISKFCSDYPLPH
;
A
#
# COMPACT_ATOMS: atom_id res chain seq x y z
N MET A 1 7.70 -3.39 4.48
CA MET A 1 6.49 -3.38 5.33
C MET A 1 6.79 -3.75 6.78
N LYS A 2 7.22 -4.98 7.12
CA LYS A 2 7.51 -5.37 8.52
C LYS A 2 8.49 -4.43 9.23
N SER A 3 9.58 -4.02 8.57
CA SER A 3 10.55 -3.06 9.11
C SER A 3 9.97 -1.67 9.42
N LYS A 4 8.78 -1.36 8.91
CA LYS A 4 8.06 -0.11 9.14
C LYS A 4 6.92 -0.26 10.18
N GLY A 5 6.85 -1.40 10.87
CA GLY A 5 5.89 -1.64 11.94
C GLY A 5 4.55 -2.24 11.52
N TYR A 6 4.35 -2.54 10.23
CA TYR A 6 3.13 -3.20 9.78
C TYR A 6 3.13 -4.70 10.06
N ARG A 7 2.02 -5.19 10.61
CA ARG A 7 1.76 -6.62 10.74
C ARG A 7 1.27 -7.21 9.42
N LEU A 8 1.88 -8.31 9.00
CA LEU A 8 1.38 -9.15 7.91
C LEU A 8 0.57 -10.30 8.50
N VAL A 9 -0.60 -10.58 7.93
CA VAL A 9 -1.52 -11.59 8.50
C VAL A 9 -0.88 -12.98 8.66
N SER A 10 -0.02 -13.36 7.72
CA SER A 10 0.73 -14.62 7.68
C SER A 10 2.22 -14.46 8.02
N ASP A 11 2.64 -13.31 8.58
CA ASP A 11 4.04 -12.94 8.84
C ASP A 11 4.97 -12.89 7.59
N GLY A 12 4.38 -13.03 6.40
CA GLY A 12 5.07 -13.08 5.12
C GLY A 12 4.10 -13.39 3.98
N THR A 13 4.62 -13.85 2.85
CA THR A 13 3.85 -14.40 1.74
C THR A 13 4.68 -15.40 0.94
N ASP A 14 4.03 -16.46 0.46
CA ASP A 14 4.62 -17.46 -0.45
C ASP A 14 4.06 -17.33 -1.88
N ASN A 15 3.34 -16.24 -2.16
CA ASN A 15 2.75 -15.97 -3.46
C ASN A 15 2.83 -14.48 -3.82
N HIS A 16 2.06 -14.07 -4.84
CA HIS A 16 2.13 -12.75 -5.44
C HIS A 16 1.39 -11.65 -4.66
N LEU A 17 0.76 -11.95 -3.52
CA LEU A 17 0.03 -10.97 -2.71
C LEU A 17 0.33 -11.09 -1.22
N MET A 18 0.14 -10.00 -0.49
CA MET A 18 0.20 -9.98 0.98
C MET A 18 -0.97 -9.18 1.54
N LEU A 19 -1.43 -9.58 2.72
CA LEU A 19 -2.47 -8.89 3.48
C LEU A 19 -1.84 -8.16 4.67
N VAL A 20 -1.96 -6.84 4.65
CA VAL A 20 -1.38 -5.94 5.65
C VAL A 20 -2.45 -5.53 6.64
N ASP A 21 -2.20 -5.75 7.92
CA ASP A 21 -3.00 -5.23 9.04
C ASP A 21 -2.52 -3.83 9.38
N LEU A 22 -3.45 -2.86 9.35
CA LEU A 22 -3.14 -1.44 9.50
C LEU A 22 -3.19 -0.99 10.96
N ARG A 23 -3.76 -1.80 11.86
CA ARG A 23 -4.12 -1.36 13.22
C ARG A 23 -2.93 -1.00 14.08
N ASP A 24 -1.76 -1.57 13.81
CA ASP A 24 -0.52 -1.27 14.57
C ASP A 24 0.07 0.10 14.20
N VAL A 25 -0.28 0.64 13.02
CA VAL A 25 0.27 1.92 12.50
C VAL A 25 -0.78 3.03 12.52
N VAL A 26 -2.01 2.73 12.13
CA VAL A 26 -3.16 3.66 12.10
C VAL A 26 -4.41 3.00 12.73
N PRO A 27 -4.42 2.82 14.07
CA PRO A 27 -5.46 2.04 14.79
C PRO A 27 -6.88 2.56 14.58
N ASP A 28 -7.04 3.84 14.29
CA ASP A 28 -8.34 4.50 14.17
C ASP A 28 -8.85 4.56 12.72
N ASN A 29 -8.01 4.22 11.73
CA ASN A 29 -8.35 4.38 10.31
C ASN A 29 -8.64 3.06 9.62
N THR A 30 -9.77 3.02 8.91
CA THR A 30 -10.27 1.88 8.14
C THR A 30 -9.38 1.55 6.95
N GLY A 31 -9.41 0.30 6.49
CA GLY A 31 -8.74 -0.11 5.25
C GLY A 31 -9.25 0.68 4.05
N LYS A 32 -10.54 1.06 4.07
CA LYS A 32 -11.16 1.91 3.05
C LYS A 32 -10.56 3.33 3.01
N GLU A 33 -10.39 3.97 4.17
CA GLU A 33 -9.75 5.29 4.25
C GLU A 33 -8.29 5.24 3.77
N VAL A 34 -7.53 4.25 4.21
CA VAL A 34 -6.13 4.08 3.80
C VAL A 34 -6.03 3.84 2.29
N ALA A 35 -6.87 2.98 1.72
CA ALA A 35 -6.91 2.75 0.27
C ALA A 35 -7.19 4.05 -0.50
N PHE A 36 -8.09 4.90 0.01
CA PHE A 36 -8.38 6.20 -0.58
C PHE A 36 -7.20 7.17 -0.50
N TRP A 37 -6.45 7.18 0.60
CA TRP A 37 -5.24 8.00 0.72
C TRP A 37 -4.16 7.59 -0.29
N LEU A 38 -3.95 6.28 -0.44
CA LEU A 38 -3.01 5.72 -1.41
C LEU A 38 -3.45 6.08 -2.84
N GLU A 39 -4.75 5.99 -3.14
CA GLU A 39 -5.30 6.36 -4.45
C GLU A 39 -5.02 7.82 -4.79
N LYS A 40 -5.18 8.75 -3.82
CA LYS A 40 -4.84 10.16 -4.00
C LYS A 40 -3.36 10.39 -4.30
N ALA A 41 -2.49 9.55 -3.75
CA ALA A 41 -1.06 9.55 -4.02
C ALA A 41 -0.68 8.79 -5.31
N GLY A 42 -1.63 8.24 -6.07
CA GLY A 42 -1.36 7.51 -7.32
C GLY A 42 -1.06 6.02 -7.13
N MET A 43 -1.34 5.44 -5.97
CA MET A 43 -1.19 4.01 -5.68
C MET A 43 -2.56 3.36 -5.46
N ILE A 44 -2.93 2.38 -6.27
CA ILE A 44 -4.22 1.69 -6.14
C ILE A 44 -4.04 0.44 -5.28
N ALA A 45 -4.74 0.40 -4.14
CA ALA A 45 -4.80 -0.76 -3.25
C ALA A 45 -6.26 -1.14 -2.97
N ASN A 46 -6.49 -2.41 -2.63
CA ASN A 46 -7.82 -2.89 -2.25
C ASN A 46 -7.90 -2.99 -0.72
N HIS A 47 -8.91 -2.36 -0.12
CA HIS A 47 -9.27 -2.59 1.28
C HIS A 47 -9.75 -4.04 1.44
N ASN A 48 -9.31 -4.71 2.51
CA ASN A 48 -9.60 -6.12 2.67
C ASN A 48 -9.70 -6.50 4.15
N GLY A 49 -10.66 -7.37 4.46
CA GLY A 49 -10.83 -7.90 5.82
C GLY A 49 -9.63 -8.75 6.23
N ILE A 50 -9.32 -8.74 7.53
CA ILE A 50 -8.29 -9.60 8.13
C ILE A 50 -8.92 -10.69 9.02
N PRO A 51 -8.20 -11.76 9.40
CA PRO A 51 -8.73 -12.74 10.35
C PRO A 51 -9.16 -12.08 11.65
N LYS A 52 -10.39 -12.37 12.09
CA LYS A 52 -11.03 -11.75 13.27
C LYS A 52 -11.02 -10.21 13.19
N ASP A 53 -11.34 -9.67 12.02
CA ASP A 53 -11.43 -8.23 11.80
C ASP A 53 -12.41 -7.60 12.81
N PRO A 54 -11.98 -6.62 13.62
CA PRO A 54 -12.89 -5.93 14.55
C PRO A 54 -13.84 -4.97 13.84
N ARG A 55 -13.58 -4.63 12.57
CA ARG A 55 -14.36 -3.66 11.81
C ARG A 55 -15.36 -4.34 10.88
N PRO A 56 -16.47 -3.66 10.53
CA PRO A 56 -17.46 -4.19 9.60
C PRO A 56 -16.87 -4.50 8.22
N PRO A 57 -17.46 -5.44 7.46
CA PRO A 57 -16.96 -5.86 6.14
C PRO A 57 -16.75 -4.73 5.12
N MET A 58 -17.52 -3.63 5.22
CA MET A 58 -17.42 -2.47 4.31
C MET A 58 -16.33 -1.46 4.69
N GLN A 59 -15.68 -1.63 5.84
CA GLN A 59 -14.65 -0.73 6.37
C GLN A 59 -13.28 -1.43 6.42
N THR A 60 -13.24 -2.63 7.00
CA THR A 60 -12.06 -3.51 7.13
C THR A 60 -10.88 -2.91 7.89
N SER A 61 -9.97 -3.76 8.37
CA SER A 61 -8.76 -3.37 9.08
C SER A 61 -7.47 -3.52 8.28
N GLY A 62 -7.54 -3.95 7.02
CA GLY A 62 -6.36 -4.20 6.21
C GLY A 62 -6.46 -3.73 4.77
N ILE A 63 -5.32 -3.84 4.09
CA ILE A 63 -5.19 -3.66 2.64
C ILE A 63 -4.47 -4.86 2.03
N ARG A 64 -4.86 -5.22 0.81
CA ARG A 64 -4.21 -6.26 0.02
C ARG A 64 -3.29 -5.62 -1.01
N LEU A 65 -2.03 -6.02 -0.99
CA LEU A 65 -1.00 -5.57 -1.92
C LEU A 65 -0.54 -6.76 -2.76
N GLY A 66 -0.27 -6.52 -4.04
CA GLY A 66 0.22 -7.55 -4.96
C GLY A 66 1.30 -7.02 -5.90
N THR A 67 2.18 -7.90 -6.33
CA THR A 67 3.33 -7.60 -7.20
C THR A 67 3.06 -7.68 -8.72
N PRO A 68 2.06 -8.44 -9.26
CA PRO A 68 2.00 -8.71 -10.70
C PRO A 68 1.98 -7.46 -11.61
N ALA A 69 1.25 -6.42 -11.22
CA ALA A 69 1.12 -5.22 -12.05
C ALA A 69 2.45 -4.46 -12.23
N VAL A 70 3.28 -4.42 -11.18
CA VAL A 70 4.57 -3.73 -11.20
C VAL A 70 5.67 -4.61 -11.78
N THR A 71 5.64 -5.92 -11.53
CA THR A 71 6.60 -6.86 -12.12
C THR A 71 6.45 -6.96 -13.63
N THR A 72 5.23 -6.86 -14.17
CA THR A 72 4.97 -6.80 -15.62
C THR A 72 5.56 -5.53 -16.27
N ARG A 73 5.83 -4.50 -15.48
CA ARG A 73 6.55 -3.28 -15.89
C ARG A 73 8.06 -3.36 -15.63
N ASN A 74 8.60 -4.56 -15.37
CA ASN A 74 10.01 -4.83 -15.05
C ASN A 74 10.52 -4.22 -13.73
N MET A 75 9.62 -3.95 -12.77
CA MET A 75 10.03 -3.54 -11.41
C MET A 75 10.47 -4.76 -10.58
N GLY A 76 11.63 -4.67 -9.93
CA GLY A 76 12.21 -5.71 -9.11
C GLY A 76 12.24 -5.37 -7.61
N VAL A 77 13.16 -6.01 -6.87
CA VAL A 77 13.23 -5.89 -5.41
C VAL A 77 13.50 -4.46 -4.94
N LYS A 78 14.41 -3.73 -5.60
CA LYS A 78 14.77 -2.35 -5.23
C LYS A 78 13.60 -1.40 -5.41
N GLU A 79 12.85 -1.58 -6.49
CA GLU A 79 11.66 -0.80 -6.78
C GLU A 79 10.56 -1.07 -5.75
N MET A 80 10.43 -2.32 -5.29
CA MET A 80 9.47 -2.69 -4.24
C MET A 80 9.80 -2.06 -2.88
N GLU A 81 11.08 -1.87 -2.55
CA GLU A 81 11.48 -1.12 -1.35
C GLU A 81 11.00 0.33 -1.41
N LYS A 82 11.17 0.97 -2.57
CA LYS A 82 10.70 2.34 -2.80
C LYS A 82 9.17 2.46 -2.76
N ILE A 83 8.47 1.49 -3.36
CA ILE A 83 7.00 1.41 -3.27
C ILE A 83 6.55 1.28 -1.81
N ALA A 84 7.23 0.44 -1.01
CA ALA A 84 6.92 0.30 0.41
C ALA A 84 7.20 1.59 1.20
N GLU A 85 8.18 2.40 0.80
CA GLU A 85 8.45 3.72 1.37
C GLU A 85 7.32 4.72 1.09
N TRP A 86 6.85 4.80 -0.15
CA TRP A 86 5.73 5.68 -0.50
C TRP A 86 4.43 5.29 0.19
N ILE A 87 4.10 3.99 0.23
CA ILE A 87 2.92 3.49 0.95
C ILE A 87 2.95 3.95 2.41
N ASP A 88 4.09 3.77 3.07
CA ASP A 88 4.29 4.14 4.45
C ASP A 88 4.19 5.64 4.68
N ARG A 89 4.88 6.46 3.88
CA ARG A 89 4.82 7.93 3.94
C ARG A 89 3.38 8.44 3.91
N VAL A 90 2.55 7.90 3.02
CA VAL A 90 1.13 8.31 2.89
C VAL A 90 0.29 7.84 4.08
N ILE A 91 0.55 6.64 4.61
CA ILE A 91 -0.20 6.10 5.74
C ILE A 91 0.16 6.83 7.03
N VAL A 92 1.44 7.05 7.32
CA VAL A 92 1.88 7.72 8.56
C VAL A 92 1.52 9.21 8.57
N SER A 93 1.41 9.84 7.40
CA SER A 93 0.89 11.20 7.27
C SER A 93 -0.63 11.29 7.42
N LYS A 94 -1.32 10.15 7.59
CA LYS A 94 -2.78 10.02 7.66
C LYS A 94 -3.49 10.65 6.46
N GLY A 95 -2.87 10.55 5.29
CA GLY A 95 -3.41 11.12 4.06
C GLY A 95 -3.30 12.65 3.97
N ASP A 96 -2.28 13.25 4.59
CA ASP A 96 -1.95 14.67 4.38
C ASP A 96 -1.83 14.97 2.87
N SER A 97 -2.54 16.01 2.42
CA SER A 97 -2.68 16.31 1.00
C SER A 97 -1.36 16.73 0.35
N LYS A 98 -0.46 17.39 1.08
CA LYS A 98 0.86 17.78 0.57
C LYS A 98 1.73 16.54 0.37
N VAL A 99 1.74 15.64 1.36
CA VAL A 99 2.48 14.37 1.26
C VAL A 99 1.93 13.52 0.11
N GLN A 100 0.61 13.46 -0.08
CA GLN A 100 0.01 12.77 -1.22
C GLN A 100 0.45 13.35 -2.57
N GLU A 101 0.48 14.67 -2.69
CA GLU A 101 0.90 15.35 -3.91
C GLU A 101 2.39 15.14 -4.21
N GLU A 102 3.25 15.26 -3.21
CA GLU A 102 4.69 14.99 -3.32
C GLU A 102 4.96 13.55 -3.77
N VAL A 103 4.36 12.58 -3.07
CA VAL A 103 4.49 11.15 -3.39
C VAL A 103 3.96 10.85 -4.79
N LYS A 104 2.84 11.45 -5.19
CA LYS A 104 2.27 11.28 -6.53
C LYS A 104 3.23 11.77 -7.62
N ASN A 105 3.87 12.92 -7.41
CA ASN A 105 4.86 13.47 -8.33
C ASN A 105 6.10 12.56 -8.42
N GLU A 106 6.59 12.05 -7.29
CA GLU A 106 7.69 11.08 -7.26
C GLU A 106 7.34 9.77 -7.99
N ILE A 107 6.14 9.23 -7.78
CA ILE A 107 5.63 8.03 -8.46
C ILE A 107 5.49 8.28 -9.96
N SER A 108 4.97 9.44 -10.37
CA SER A 108 4.81 9.77 -11.78
C SER A 108 6.16 9.82 -12.50
N LYS A 109 7.15 10.50 -11.90
CA LYS A 109 8.52 10.53 -12.41
C LYS A 109 9.17 9.16 -12.41
N PHE A 110 8.94 8.34 -11.39
CA PHE A 110 9.50 7.00 -11.35
C PHE A 110 8.86 6.10 -12.41
N CYS A 111 7.54 6.19 -12.59
CA CYS A 111 6.81 5.40 -13.57
C CYS A 111 7.19 5.70 -15.03
N SER A 112 7.74 6.88 -15.33
CA SER A 112 8.21 7.19 -16.70
C SER A 112 9.39 6.31 -17.13
N ASP A 113 10.14 5.77 -16.18
CA ASP A 113 11.26 4.85 -16.44
C ASP A 113 10.80 3.40 -16.68
N TYR A 114 9.52 3.10 -16.40
CA TYR A 114 8.93 1.76 -16.52
C TYR A 114 7.66 1.81 -17.39
N PRO A 115 7.77 1.92 -18.73
CA PRO A 115 6.62 2.02 -19.61
C PRO A 115 5.69 0.80 -19.50
N LEU A 116 4.42 1.00 -19.85
CA LEU A 116 3.47 -0.11 -19.92
C LEU A 116 3.84 -1.04 -21.09
N PRO A 117 3.75 -2.36 -20.89
CA PRO A 117 3.86 -3.29 -22.00
C PRO A 117 2.61 -3.17 -22.88
N HIS A 118 2.82 -2.53 -24.04
CA HIS A 118 1.86 -2.27 -25.12
C HIS A 118 0.80 -1.18 -24.83
#